data_AF-B3RHZ3-F1
#
_entry.id   AF-B3RHZ3-F1
#
_cell.length_a   1.000
_cell.length_b   1.000
_cell.length_c   1.000
_cell.angle_alpha   90.00
_cell.angle_beta   90.00
_cell.angle_gamma   90.00
#
_symmetry.space_group_name_H-M   'P 1'
#
loop_
_entity.id
_entity.type
_entity.pdbx_description
1 polymer ?
#
loop_
_entity_poly.entity_id
_entity_poly.type
_entity_poly.pdbx_seq_one_letter_code
_entity_poly.pdbx_strand_id
1 'polypeptide(L)'
;EILTLYYSPDFIWIVDFFIYSLMIFSISELYFWLKPAAYGNELNLSIVWLLLSAFFALKSLSSLTLVYFRIGDGGESSMCIIFASVYFLLCMVVLTVDETILEFGLSYVYDSLNRNTTRLINSSTPAAPILVKIIISVLSAIIGSVFLFPSLRLAKMHSKIVRDWSSATWLNAQISLLLPFIVILSWVKPLARDTMVATNVNQSRIFVEDATFNTSRLGILILLSILRFSSIKSYLQAHLDTALDKAENFQKEVQQITNLEFRKAINHVFHYLCIAATQHIAPVIIIFDLTLLLKALGGYSWMADETFKIIEVESSSSVFFRLLEKFLNSSELLQGSHTIAFRPLHTIFSKDILRGIMSFFTWWTCGVYFISTVFGIVYINLKSRGK
;
A
#
# COMPACT_ATOMS: atom_id res chain seq x y z
N GLU A 1 13.98 35.72 7.80
CA GLU A 1 13.00 34.91 8.56
C GLU A 1 13.47 33.47 8.56
N ILE A 2 13.52 32.86 9.74
CA ILE A 2 13.87 31.45 9.92
C ILE A 2 12.80 30.65 9.18
N LEU A 3 13.24 29.78 8.27
CA LEU A 3 12.41 29.02 7.34
C LEU A 3 11.60 27.97 8.11
N THR A 4 10.49 28.37 8.73
CA THR A 4 9.60 27.47 9.47
C THR A 4 8.79 26.63 8.48
N LEU A 5 9.27 25.41 8.23
CA LEU A 5 8.59 24.39 7.44
C LEU A 5 7.24 24.04 8.10
N TYR A 6 6.14 24.57 7.55
CA TYR A 6 4.78 24.50 8.10
C TYR A 6 4.25 23.07 8.36
N TYR A 7 4.89 22.04 7.77
CA TYR A 7 4.51 20.61 7.90
C TYR A 7 5.64 19.69 8.42
N SER A 8 6.70 20.25 9.00
CA SER A 8 7.75 19.44 9.65
C SER A 8 7.24 18.46 10.72
N PRO A 9 6.33 18.84 11.65
CA PRO A 9 5.96 17.95 12.76
C PRO A 9 5.15 16.73 12.31
N ASP A 10 4.20 16.90 11.38
CA ASP A 10 3.37 15.79 10.87
C ASP A 10 4.23 14.76 10.12
N PHE A 11 5.23 15.22 9.38
CA PHE A 11 6.16 14.36 8.66
C PHE A 11 7.04 13.56 9.63
N ILE A 12 7.68 14.24 10.59
CA ILE A 12 8.53 13.60 11.60
C ILE A 12 7.72 12.56 12.38
N TRP A 13 6.50 12.92 12.79
CA TRP A 13 5.65 12.03 13.57
C TRP A 13 5.30 10.73 12.83
N ILE A 14 4.99 10.79 11.53
CA ILE A 14 4.72 9.57 10.72
C ILE A 14 5.96 8.68 10.63
N VAL A 15 7.12 9.28 10.38
CA VAL A 15 8.39 8.53 10.25
C VAL A 15 8.75 7.88 11.59
N ASP A 16 8.67 8.63 12.68
CA ASP A 16 8.95 8.12 14.02
C ASP A 16 7.99 6.99 14.39
N PHE A 17 6.69 7.17 14.15
CA PHE A 17 5.68 6.15 14.42
C PHE A 17 5.94 4.85 13.64
N PHE A 18 6.30 4.98 12.36
CA PHE A 18 6.67 3.84 11.53
C PHE A 18 7.90 3.09 12.07
N ILE A 19 8.95 3.82 12.48
CA ILE A 19 10.16 3.22 13.05
C ILE A 19 9.84 2.49 14.36
N TYR A 20 9.04 3.08 15.24
CA TYR A 20 8.60 2.42 16.47
C TYR A 20 7.76 1.16 16.19
N SER A 21 6.85 1.22 15.23
CA SER A 21 6.06 0.07 14.78
C SER A 21 6.95 -1.07 14.28
N LEU A 22 7.94 -0.75 13.44
CA LEU A 22 8.91 -1.71 12.91
C LEU A 22 9.78 -2.32 14.01
N MET A 23 10.20 -1.52 14.98
CA MET A 23 10.97 -2.00 16.13
C MET A 23 10.14 -2.97 16.98
N ILE A 24 8.88 -2.62 17.29
CA ILE A 24 7.97 -3.48 18.05
C ILE A 24 7.70 -4.79 17.30
N PHE A 25 7.49 -4.71 15.98
CA PHE A 25 7.34 -5.90 15.14
C PHE A 25 8.59 -6.78 15.16
N SER A 26 9.77 -6.21 14.99
CA SER A 26 11.04 -6.95 14.98
C SER A 26 11.32 -7.62 16.33
N ILE A 27 11.04 -6.93 17.44
CA ILE A 27 11.18 -7.49 18.80
C ILE A 27 10.16 -8.61 19.04
N SER A 28 8.91 -8.41 18.61
CA SER A 28 7.86 -9.44 18.74
C SER A 28 8.24 -10.68 17.93
N GLU A 29 8.72 -10.49 16.70
CA GLU A 29 9.16 -11.58 15.83
C GLU A 29 10.35 -12.34 16.43
N LEU A 30 11.35 -11.61 16.96
CA LEU A 30 12.49 -12.22 17.63
C LEU A 30 12.05 -13.01 18.88
N TYR A 31 11.11 -12.48 19.66
CA TYR A 31 10.56 -13.16 20.83
C TYR A 31 9.86 -14.47 20.45
N PHE A 32 9.05 -14.45 19.39
CA PHE A 32 8.34 -15.63 18.90
C PHE A 32 9.27 -16.67 18.27
N TRP A 33 10.33 -16.21 17.60
CA TRP A 33 11.39 -17.09 17.10
C TRP A 33 12.12 -17.81 18.25
N LEU A 34 12.39 -17.12 19.37
CA LEU A 34 13.04 -17.69 20.55
C LEU A 34 12.12 -18.61 21.38
N LYS A 35 10.81 -18.32 21.43
CA LYS A 35 9.81 -19.08 22.20
C LYS A 35 8.60 -19.48 21.33
N PRO A 36 8.72 -20.51 20.49
CA PRO A 36 7.63 -20.96 19.61
C PRO A 36 6.37 -21.37 20.40
N ALA A 37 6.53 -21.94 21.60
CA ALA A 37 5.42 -22.37 22.44
C ALA A 37 4.59 -21.21 23.05
N ALA A 38 5.11 -19.98 23.09
CA ALA A 38 4.41 -18.81 23.61
C ALA A 38 3.52 -18.13 22.56
N TYR A 39 3.66 -18.50 21.28
CA TYR A 39 2.95 -17.93 20.14
C TYR A 39 1.42 -18.07 20.25
N GLY A 40 0.93 -19.04 21.05
CA GLY A 40 -0.48 -19.38 21.24
C GLY A 40 -1.27 -18.57 22.28
N ASN A 41 -0.59 -18.02 23.28
CA ASN A 41 -1.25 -17.53 24.50
C ASN A 41 -1.14 -16.02 24.70
N GLU A 42 -0.26 -15.35 23.94
CA GLU A 42 0.07 -13.94 24.12
C GLU A 42 -0.41 -13.07 22.95
N LEU A 43 -0.86 -11.84 23.26
CA LEU A 43 -1.32 -10.90 22.26
C LEU A 43 -0.13 -10.35 21.47
N ASN A 44 -0.06 -10.66 20.17
CA ASN A 44 0.87 -10.02 19.24
C ASN A 44 0.49 -8.55 19.01
N LEU A 45 0.95 -7.68 19.91
CA LEU A 45 0.72 -6.25 19.89
C LEU A 45 1.20 -5.61 18.57
N SER A 46 2.22 -6.17 17.92
CA SER A 46 2.80 -5.60 16.70
C SER A 46 1.80 -5.43 15.55
N ILE A 47 0.80 -6.30 15.43
CA ILE A 47 -0.24 -6.20 14.39
C ILE A 47 -1.02 -4.89 14.51
N VAL A 48 -1.32 -4.46 15.73
CA VAL A 48 -2.03 -3.20 15.98
C VAL A 48 -1.18 -2.01 15.61
N TRP A 49 0.12 -2.04 15.94
CA TRP A 49 1.04 -0.97 15.57
C TRP A 49 1.20 -0.85 14.06
N LEU A 50 1.28 -1.97 13.34
CA LEU A 50 1.31 -1.97 11.87
C LEU A 50 0.03 -1.41 11.25
N LEU A 51 -1.15 -1.81 11.76
CA LEU A 51 -2.43 -1.26 11.30
C LEU A 51 -2.54 0.24 11.58
N LEU A 52 -2.10 0.68 12.76
CA LEU A 52 -2.13 2.09 13.15
C LEU A 52 -1.14 2.92 12.32
N SER A 53 0.03 2.37 12.01
CA SER A 53 1.04 2.99 11.13
C SER A 53 0.47 3.18 9.71
N ALA A 54 -0.10 2.12 9.13
CA ALA A 54 -0.75 2.19 7.83
C ALA A 54 -1.92 3.19 7.83
N PHE A 55 -2.73 3.22 8.89
CA PHE A 55 -3.84 4.17 9.05
C PHE A 55 -3.35 5.62 9.10
N PHE A 56 -2.30 5.91 9.87
CA PHE A 56 -1.74 7.25 9.95
C PHE A 56 -1.10 7.72 8.64
N ALA A 57 -0.41 6.83 7.93
CA ALA A 57 0.10 7.12 6.60
C ALA A 57 -1.05 7.41 5.61
N LEU A 58 -2.12 6.60 5.61
CA LEU A 58 -3.29 6.81 4.76
C LEU A 58 -4.05 8.09 5.11
N LYS A 59 -4.21 8.38 6.41
CA LYS A 59 -4.81 9.63 6.90
C LYS A 59 -4.01 10.83 6.43
N SER A 60 -2.69 10.78 6.50
CA SER A 60 -1.83 11.87 6.05
C SER A 60 -1.98 12.13 4.55
N LEU A 61 -1.95 11.08 3.74
CA LEU A 61 -2.19 11.21 2.29
C LEU A 61 -3.60 11.72 1.97
N SER A 62 -4.61 11.27 2.71
CA SER A 62 -5.99 11.73 2.54
C SER A 62 -6.12 13.22 2.88
N SER A 63 -5.49 13.66 3.98
CA SER A 63 -5.41 15.07 4.38
C SER A 63 -4.76 15.92 3.27
N LEU A 64 -3.63 15.46 2.73
CA LEU A 64 -2.96 16.14 1.61
C LEU A 64 -3.85 16.21 0.38
N THR A 65 -4.53 15.11 0.03
CA THR A 65 -5.47 15.06 -1.10
C THR A 65 -6.60 16.08 -0.93
N LEU A 66 -7.17 16.20 0.27
CA LEU A 66 -8.20 17.20 0.60
C LEU A 66 -7.71 18.65 0.46
N VAL A 67 -6.44 18.90 0.77
CA VAL A 67 -5.85 20.24 0.57
C VAL A 67 -5.80 20.60 -0.92
N TYR A 68 -5.43 19.66 -1.81
CA TYR A 68 -5.49 19.91 -3.27
C TYR A 68 -6.92 20.16 -3.76
N PHE A 69 -7.89 19.41 -3.22
CA PHE A 69 -9.30 19.64 -3.52
C PHE A 69 -9.78 21.05 -3.17
N ARG A 70 -9.22 21.67 -2.11
CA ARG A 70 -9.60 23.01 -1.65
C ARG A 70 -8.86 24.14 -2.36
N ILE A 71 -7.61 23.91 -2.78
CA ILE A 71 -6.75 24.94 -3.37
C ILE A 71 -6.91 25.02 -4.90
N GLY A 72 -7.24 23.91 -5.57
CA GLY A 72 -7.23 23.83 -7.03
C GLY A 72 -8.43 24.51 -7.71
N ASP A 73 -8.16 25.18 -8.83
CA ASP A 73 -9.15 25.66 -9.81
C ASP A 73 -9.85 24.48 -10.52
N GLY A 74 -10.66 23.67 -9.82
CA GLY A 74 -11.55 22.62 -10.37
C GLY A 74 -10.92 21.44 -11.13
N GLY A 75 -9.73 21.59 -11.71
CA GLY A 75 -9.08 20.62 -12.58
C GLY A 75 -8.45 19.45 -11.81
N GLU A 76 -7.79 19.74 -10.70
CA GLU A 76 -7.18 18.69 -9.86
C GLU A 76 -8.25 17.85 -9.16
N SER A 77 -9.33 18.49 -8.73
CA SER A 77 -10.46 17.82 -8.09
C SER A 77 -11.22 16.92 -9.06
N SER A 78 -11.52 17.42 -10.26
CA SER A 78 -12.16 16.62 -11.31
C SER A 78 -11.29 15.45 -11.75
N MET A 79 -9.98 15.64 -11.90
CA MET A 79 -9.04 14.54 -12.19
C MET A 79 -9.12 13.44 -11.14
N CYS A 80 -9.10 13.80 -9.85
CA CYS A 80 -9.17 12.82 -8.77
C CYS A 80 -10.48 12.01 -8.79
N ILE A 81 -11.63 12.65 -9.06
CA ILE A 81 -12.93 11.98 -9.15
C ILE A 81 -13.00 11.02 -10.36
N ILE A 82 -12.47 11.45 -11.51
CA ILE A 82 -12.40 10.60 -12.70
C ILE A 82 -11.55 9.36 -12.42
N PHE A 83 -10.35 9.54 -11.86
CA PHE A 83 -9.48 8.42 -11.52
C PHE A 83 -10.07 7.51 -10.45
N ALA A 84 -10.76 8.04 -9.44
CA ALA A 84 -11.48 7.23 -8.47
C ALA A 84 -12.53 6.34 -9.16
N SER A 85 -13.25 6.88 -10.14
CA SER A 85 -14.24 6.13 -10.93
C SER A 85 -13.59 5.06 -11.81
N VAL A 86 -12.45 5.37 -12.44
CA VAL A 86 -11.66 4.40 -13.21
C VAL A 86 -11.14 3.27 -12.31
N TYR A 87 -10.62 3.60 -11.12
CA TYR A 87 -10.15 2.60 -10.16
C TYR A 87 -11.28 1.73 -9.61
N PHE A 88 -12.47 2.30 -9.39
CA PHE A 88 -13.65 1.52 -9.03
C PHE A 88 -13.99 0.49 -10.12
N LEU A 89 -14.04 0.92 -11.39
CA LEU A 89 -14.34 0.02 -12.52
C LEU A 89 -13.25 -1.03 -12.70
N LEU A 90 -11.97 -0.64 -12.63
CA LEU A 90 -10.84 -1.57 -12.75
C LEU A 90 -10.89 -2.61 -11.63
N CYS A 91 -11.21 -2.21 -10.40
CA CYS A 91 -11.39 -3.14 -9.29
C CYS A 91 -12.55 -4.11 -9.56
N MET A 92 -13.69 -3.64 -10.04
CA MET A 92 -14.83 -4.51 -10.38
C MET A 92 -14.47 -5.54 -11.45
N VAL A 93 -13.68 -5.16 -12.46
CA VAL A 93 -13.15 -6.09 -13.46
C VAL A 93 -12.26 -7.13 -12.79
N VAL A 94 -11.30 -6.71 -11.97
CA VAL A 94 -10.38 -7.62 -11.25
C VAL A 94 -11.13 -8.59 -10.33
N LEU A 95 -12.15 -8.14 -9.60
CA LEU A 95 -12.97 -8.98 -8.70
C LEU A 95 -13.92 -9.95 -9.43
N THR A 96 -14.04 -9.81 -10.75
CA THR A 96 -14.80 -10.73 -11.61
C THR A 96 -13.90 -11.81 -12.22
N VAL A 97 -12.58 -11.59 -12.25
CA VAL A 97 -11.62 -12.58 -12.76
C VAL A 97 -11.58 -13.80 -11.85
N ASP A 98 -11.56 -14.98 -12.46
CA ASP A 98 -11.49 -16.25 -11.75
C ASP A 98 -10.17 -16.44 -11.00
N GLU A 99 -10.23 -17.17 -9.89
CA GLU A 99 -9.05 -17.47 -9.08
C GLU A 99 -8.03 -18.37 -9.77
N THR A 100 -8.40 -19.00 -10.88
CA THR A 100 -7.48 -19.75 -11.75
C THR A 100 -6.46 -18.82 -12.41
N ILE A 101 -6.79 -17.54 -12.55
CA ILE A 101 -5.92 -16.52 -13.14
C ILE A 101 -5.26 -15.68 -12.04
N LEU A 102 -6.02 -15.20 -11.05
CA LEU A 102 -5.51 -14.34 -9.97
C LEU A 102 -5.59 -15.02 -8.60
N GLU A 103 -4.44 -15.25 -7.97
CA GLU A 103 -4.34 -15.94 -6.69
C GLU A 103 -4.46 -15.00 -5.49
N PHE A 104 -5.66 -14.50 -5.24
CA PHE A 104 -5.90 -13.74 -4.02
C PHE A 104 -6.43 -14.62 -2.88
N GLY A 105 -7.26 -15.64 -3.18
CA GLY A 105 -7.99 -16.40 -2.17
C GLY A 105 -9.30 -15.71 -1.73
N LEU A 106 -9.92 -14.93 -2.62
CA LEU A 106 -11.19 -14.23 -2.36
C LEU A 106 -12.42 -15.13 -2.54
N SER A 107 -12.38 -16.21 -3.31
CA SER A 107 -13.46 -17.18 -3.43
C SER A 107 -13.83 -17.75 -2.06
N TYR A 108 -12.80 -18.14 -1.30
CA TYR A 108 -12.97 -18.62 0.07
C TYR A 108 -13.57 -17.55 0.98
N VAL A 109 -13.19 -16.27 0.79
CA VAL A 109 -13.79 -15.13 1.50
C VAL A 109 -15.29 -15.07 1.24
N TYR A 110 -15.69 -15.12 -0.03
CA TYR A 110 -17.08 -15.05 -0.45
C TYR A 110 -17.90 -16.24 0.07
N ASP A 111 -17.37 -17.47 -0.06
CA ASP A 111 -18.06 -18.69 0.37
C ASP A 111 -18.20 -18.77 1.89
N SER A 112 -17.16 -18.36 2.63
CA SER A 112 -17.17 -18.37 4.09
C SER A 112 -18.10 -17.29 4.63
N LEU A 113 -18.10 -16.10 4.03
CA LEU A 113 -19.01 -15.05 4.45
C LEU A 113 -20.46 -15.41 4.09
N ASN A 114 -20.72 -15.97 2.92
CA ASN A 114 -22.06 -16.40 2.54
C ASN A 114 -22.59 -17.45 3.53
N ARG A 115 -21.79 -18.46 3.88
CA ARG A 115 -22.13 -19.46 4.90
C ARG A 115 -22.41 -18.82 6.27
N ASN A 116 -21.59 -17.86 6.69
CA ASN A 116 -21.76 -17.17 7.96
C ASN A 116 -23.00 -16.26 7.98
N THR A 117 -23.29 -15.54 6.90
CA THR A 117 -24.48 -14.70 6.77
C THR A 117 -25.77 -15.53 6.74
N THR A 118 -25.77 -16.68 6.05
CA THR A 118 -26.94 -17.57 6.04
C THR A 118 -27.28 -18.11 7.45
N ARG A 119 -26.26 -18.34 8.29
CA ARG A 119 -26.44 -18.75 9.69
C ARG A 119 -26.98 -17.64 10.58
N LEU A 120 -26.71 -16.38 10.25
CA LEU A 120 -27.10 -15.22 11.06
C LEU A 120 -28.47 -14.65 10.68
N ILE A 121 -28.83 -14.68 9.40
CA ILE A 121 -30.01 -13.96 8.88
C ILE A 121 -31.15 -14.90 8.47
N ASN A 122 -30.98 -16.24 8.55
CA ASN A 122 -31.97 -17.25 8.11
C ASN A 122 -32.54 -17.01 6.70
N SER A 123 -31.89 -16.16 5.90
CA SER A 123 -32.29 -15.80 4.55
C SER A 123 -31.30 -16.42 3.58
N SER A 124 -31.79 -17.27 2.69
CA SER A 124 -31.02 -17.96 1.65
C SER A 124 -30.64 -17.06 0.47
N THR A 125 -30.58 -15.74 0.65
CA THR A 125 -30.31 -14.80 -0.45
C THR A 125 -28.80 -14.66 -0.68
N PRO A 126 -28.29 -14.91 -1.90
CA PRO A 126 -26.87 -14.79 -2.25
C PRO A 126 -26.39 -13.33 -2.37
N ALA A 127 -26.92 -12.42 -1.56
CA ALA A 127 -26.60 -10.99 -1.60
C ALA A 127 -25.24 -10.65 -0.94
N ALA A 128 -24.77 -11.50 -0.02
CA ALA A 128 -23.52 -11.29 0.72
C ALA A 128 -22.26 -11.17 -0.17
N PRO A 129 -21.97 -12.07 -1.13
CA PRO A 129 -20.76 -11.96 -1.95
C PRO A 129 -20.74 -10.71 -2.82
N ILE A 130 -21.90 -10.28 -3.35
CA ILE A 130 -22.02 -9.07 -4.16
C ILE A 130 -21.74 -7.83 -3.32
N LEU A 131 -22.29 -7.77 -2.11
CA LEU A 131 -22.03 -6.67 -1.18
C LEU A 131 -20.54 -6.55 -0.84
N VAL A 132 -19.85 -7.66 -0.60
CA VAL A 132 -18.40 -7.66 -0.33
C VAL A 132 -17.64 -7.12 -1.54
N LYS A 133 -17.97 -7.56 -2.75
CA LYS A 133 -17.33 -7.04 -3.98
C LYS A 133 -17.49 -5.53 -4.10
N ILE A 134 -18.67 -5.00 -3.81
CA ILE A 134 -18.94 -3.55 -3.82
C ILE A 134 -18.13 -2.83 -2.72
N ILE A 135 -18.08 -3.36 -1.50
CA ILE A 135 -17.32 -2.75 -0.41
C ILE A 135 -15.83 -2.72 -0.75
N ILE A 136 -15.28 -3.84 -1.22
CA ILE A 136 -13.87 -3.92 -1.62
C ILE A 136 -13.58 -2.96 -2.78
N SER A 137 -14.46 -2.86 -3.78
CA SER A 137 -14.25 -1.96 -4.91
C SER A 137 -14.32 -0.48 -4.54
N VAL A 138 -15.22 -0.10 -3.65
CA VAL A 138 -15.28 1.27 -3.09
C VAL A 138 -14.01 1.59 -2.30
N LEU A 139 -13.57 0.70 -1.40
CA LEU A 139 -12.33 0.89 -0.64
C LEU A 139 -11.11 0.99 -1.55
N SER A 140 -11.02 0.13 -2.56
CA SER A 140 -9.99 0.17 -3.60
C SER A 140 -9.97 1.48 -4.37
N ALA A 141 -11.14 2.02 -4.71
CA ALA A 141 -11.26 3.30 -5.41
C ALA A 141 -10.78 4.47 -4.53
N ILE A 142 -11.15 4.47 -3.25
CA ILE A 142 -10.69 5.48 -2.27
C ILE A 142 -9.18 5.41 -2.13
N ILE A 143 -8.62 4.22 -1.87
CA ILE A 143 -7.16 4.03 -1.77
C ILE A 143 -6.47 4.51 -3.05
N GLY A 144 -7.01 4.14 -4.23
CA GLY A 144 -6.43 4.54 -5.50
C GLY A 144 -6.45 6.06 -5.74
N SER A 145 -7.54 6.73 -5.32
CA SER A 145 -7.65 8.19 -5.42
C SER A 145 -6.63 8.92 -4.54
N VAL A 146 -6.42 8.44 -3.31
CA VAL A 146 -5.46 8.98 -2.36
C VAL A 146 -4.01 8.79 -2.85
N PHE A 147 -3.76 7.72 -3.59
CA PHE A 147 -2.44 7.42 -4.17
C PHE A 147 -2.17 8.19 -5.48
N LEU A 148 -3.17 8.80 -6.10
CA LEU A 148 -3.05 9.47 -7.40
C LEU A 148 -2.01 10.60 -7.38
N PHE A 149 -2.18 11.60 -6.52
CA PHE A 149 -1.27 12.75 -6.47
C PHE A 149 0.18 12.37 -6.09
N PRO A 150 0.41 11.52 -5.07
CA PRO A 150 1.73 10.96 -4.80
C PRO A 150 2.38 10.33 -6.03
N SER A 151 1.61 9.56 -6.80
CA SER A 151 2.11 8.85 -7.98
C SER A 151 2.43 9.79 -9.15
N LEU A 152 1.58 10.78 -9.41
CA LEU A 152 1.83 11.80 -10.43
C LEU A 152 3.09 12.63 -10.10
N ARG A 153 3.30 12.93 -8.82
CA ARG A 153 4.52 13.59 -8.37
C ARG A 153 5.74 12.70 -8.55
N LEU A 154 5.65 11.43 -8.16
CA LEU A 154 6.70 10.45 -8.38
C LEU A 154 7.11 10.39 -9.85
N ALA A 155 6.13 10.34 -10.76
CA ALA A 155 6.35 10.34 -12.21
C ALA A 155 7.15 11.56 -12.69
N LYS A 156 6.80 12.75 -12.19
CA LYS A 156 7.51 13.99 -12.52
C LYS A 156 8.94 13.98 -12.04
N MET A 157 9.19 13.55 -10.80
CA MET A 157 10.54 13.51 -10.25
C MET A 157 11.38 12.40 -10.89
N HIS A 158 10.79 11.25 -11.19
CA HIS A 158 11.45 10.17 -11.92
C HIS A 158 11.92 10.65 -13.31
N SER A 159 11.06 11.37 -14.04
CA SER A 159 11.43 11.90 -15.36
C SER A 159 12.61 12.87 -15.32
N LYS A 160 12.84 13.56 -14.20
CA LYS A 160 14.02 14.41 -13.99
C LYS A 160 15.28 13.61 -13.69
N ILE A 161 15.20 12.66 -12.76
CA ILE A 161 16.32 11.77 -12.42
C ILE A 161 16.84 11.07 -13.68
N VAL A 162 15.93 10.63 -14.56
CA VAL A 162 16.31 9.93 -15.79
C VAL A 162 17.08 10.80 -16.78
N ARG A 163 16.91 12.12 -16.75
CA ARG A 163 17.57 13.05 -17.69
C ARG A 163 18.93 13.51 -17.18
N ASP A 164 19.04 13.81 -15.90
CA ASP A 164 20.15 14.65 -15.40
C ASP A 164 21.16 13.90 -14.52
N TRP A 165 20.86 12.67 -14.09
CA TRP A 165 21.62 11.99 -13.04
C TRP A 165 22.53 10.85 -13.52
N SER A 166 23.50 10.48 -12.67
CA SER A 166 24.51 9.45 -12.93
C SER A 166 23.94 8.05 -13.11
N SER A 167 24.70 7.17 -13.78
CA SER A 167 24.30 5.82 -14.18
C SER A 167 23.79 4.94 -13.03
N ALA A 168 24.36 5.04 -11.82
CA ALA A 168 23.94 4.24 -10.67
C ALA A 168 22.56 4.66 -10.12
N THR A 169 22.32 5.97 -9.99
CA THR A 169 21.02 6.50 -9.55
C THR A 169 19.92 6.28 -10.58
N TRP A 170 20.29 6.34 -11.87
CA TRP A 170 19.42 5.98 -12.96
C TRP A 170 18.97 4.51 -12.86
N LEU A 171 19.90 3.57 -12.69
CA LEU A 171 19.60 2.14 -12.55
C LEU A 171 18.66 1.88 -11.37
N ASN A 172 18.96 2.43 -10.20
CA ASN A 172 18.12 2.27 -9.02
C ASN A 172 16.70 2.80 -9.25
N ALA A 173 16.56 3.97 -9.88
CA ALA A 173 15.26 4.55 -10.19
C ALA A 173 14.46 3.71 -11.21
N GLN A 174 15.11 3.13 -12.22
CA GLN A 174 14.45 2.24 -13.19
C GLN A 174 13.99 0.93 -12.54
N ILE A 175 14.86 0.30 -11.75
CA ILE A 175 14.52 -0.93 -11.03
C ILE A 175 13.35 -0.66 -10.07
N SER A 176 13.40 0.44 -9.33
CA SER A 176 12.34 0.84 -8.40
C SER A 176 10.99 1.08 -9.13
N LEU A 177 11.02 1.60 -10.36
CA LEU A 177 9.83 1.79 -11.19
C LEU A 177 9.27 0.47 -11.75
N LEU A 178 10.12 -0.46 -12.18
CA LEU A 178 9.71 -1.73 -12.79
C LEU A 178 9.31 -2.81 -11.78
N LEU A 179 9.87 -2.78 -10.57
CA LEU A 179 9.64 -3.82 -9.58
C LEU A 179 8.16 -4.01 -9.15
N PRO A 180 7.32 -2.96 -9.03
CA PRO A 180 5.88 -3.12 -8.82
C PRO A 180 5.19 -3.93 -9.92
N PHE A 181 5.66 -3.84 -11.17
CA PHE A 181 5.12 -4.68 -12.26
C PHE A 181 5.41 -6.15 -12.01
N ILE A 182 6.64 -6.49 -11.59
CA ILE A 182 7.03 -7.86 -11.22
C ILE A 182 6.16 -8.37 -10.06
N VAL A 183 5.91 -7.52 -9.05
CA VAL A 183 4.98 -7.85 -7.94
C VAL A 183 3.59 -8.17 -8.46
N ILE A 184 3.02 -7.33 -9.33
CA ILE A 184 1.66 -7.56 -9.88
C ILE A 184 1.60 -8.88 -10.63
N LEU A 185 2.62 -9.18 -11.44
CA LEU A 185 2.73 -10.43 -12.21
C LEU A 185 2.88 -11.66 -11.31
N SER A 186 3.52 -11.53 -10.15
CA SER A 186 3.71 -12.64 -9.21
C SER A 186 2.40 -13.22 -8.65
N TRP A 187 1.30 -12.44 -8.66
CA TRP A 187 -0.04 -12.89 -8.25
C TRP A 187 -0.87 -13.48 -9.40
N VAL A 188 -0.38 -13.38 -10.64
CA VAL A 188 -1.01 -13.99 -11.82
C VAL A 188 -0.56 -15.45 -11.88
N LYS A 189 -1.43 -16.40 -11.52
CA LYS A 189 -1.14 -17.85 -11.47
C LYS A 189 -0.47 -18.39 -12.74
N PRO A 190 -1.03 -18.18 -13.95
CA PRO A 190 -0.45 -18.77 -15.17
C PRO A 190 0.93 -18.21 -15.50
N LEU A 191 1.29 -17.04 -14.97
CA LEU A 191 2.57 -16.40 -15.26
C LEU A 191 3.63 -16.72 -14.21
N ALA A 192 3.24 -16.84 -12.94
CA ALA A 192 4.16 -16.99 -11.83
C ALA A 192 4.13 -18.40 -11.23
N ARG A 193 2.96 -18.87 -10.80
CA ARG A 193 2.83 -20.16 -10.12
C ARG A 193 2.97 -21.32 -11.10
N ASP A 194 2.27 -21.30 -12.22
CA ASP A 194 2.27 -22.44 -13.15
C ASP A 194 3.61 -22.58 -13.90
N THR A 195 4.40 -21.49 -13.97
CA THR A 195 5.74 -21.50 -14.57
C THR A 195 6.84 -21.93 -13.60
N MET A 196 6.70 -21.59 -12.30
CA MET A 196 7.67 -21.92 -11.25
C MET A 196 7.32 -23.19 -10.46
N VAL A 197 6.06 -23.59 -10.45
CA VAL A 197 5.50 -24.75 -9.74
C VAL A 197 4.84 -25.64 -10.79
N ALA A 198 5.62 -26.11 -11.78
CA ALA A 198 5.09 -26.97 -12.81
C ALA A 198 5.00 -28.43 -12.33
N THR A 199 3.79 -28.99 -12.41
CA THR A 199 3.50 -30.41 -12.23
C THR A 199 4.05 -31.20 -13.43
N ASN A 200 5.00 -32.10 -13.16
CA ASN A 200 5.64 -33.09 -14.04
C ASN A 200 5.01 -33.34 -15.43
N VAL A 201 5.66 -32.90 -16.54
CA VAL A 201 5.70 -33.65 -17.83
C VAL A 201 6.98 -33.31 -18.65
N ASN A 202 8.15 -33.81 -18.25
CA ASN A 202 9.28 -34.06 -19.19
C ASN A 202 10.31 -32.97 -19.57
N GLN A 203 10.45 -31.80 -18.93
CA GLN A 203 11.72 -31.05 -19.12
C GLN A 203 12.00 -30.01 -18.03
N SER A 204 13.23 -30.07 -17.52
CA SER A 204 13.86 -29.24 -16.49
C SER A 204 13.30 -27.82 -16.32
N ARG A 205 12.45 -27.63 -15.30
CA ARG A 205 12.13 -26.32 -14.72
C ARG A 205 12.07 -26.45 -13.19
N ILE A 206 12.43 -25.35 -12.54
CA ILE A 206 12.86 -25.24 -11.14
C ILE A 206 11.72 -25.72 -10.21
N PHE A 207 11.97 -26.73 -9.38
CA PHE A 207 11.02 -27.21 -8.37
C PHE A 207 10.99 -26.23 -7.19
N VAL A 208 10.06 -25.28 -7.20
CA VAL A 208 9.83 -24.42 -6.03
C VAL A 208 8.63 -24.97 -5.26
N GLU A 209 8.85 -25.35 -4.00
CA GLU A 209 7.79 -25.74 -3.06
C GLU A 209 6.81 -24.57 -2.83
N ASP A 210 5.52 -24.86 -2.60
CA ASP A 210 4.46 -23.86 -2.39
C ASP A 210 4.80 -22.84 -1.29
N ALA A 211 5.51 -23.29 -0.27
CA ALA A 211 6.04 -22.48 0.81
C ALA A 211 7.05 -21.43 0.32
N THR A 212 8.01 -21.88 -0.48
CA THR A 212 9.13 -21.07 -0.97
C THR A 212 8.64 -20.00 -1.92
N PHE A 213 7.63 -20.32 -2.75
CA PHE A 213 7.00 -19.33 -3.62
C PHE A 213 6.28 -18.23 -2.82
N ASN A 214 5.54 -18.61 -1.78
CA ASN A 214 4.88 -17.65 -0.90
C ASN A 214 5.87 -16.73 -0.14
N THR A 215 7.00 -17.26 0.32
CA THR A 215 8.08 -16.44 0.93
C THR A 215 8.76 -15.53 -0.09
N SER A 216 8.94 -15.98 -1.35
CA SER A 216 9.51 -15.16 -2.43
C SER A 216 8.67 -13.93 -2.74
N ARG A 217 7.33 -14.04 -2.71
CA ARG A 217 6.39 -12.91 -2.85
C ARG A 217 6.62 -11.84 -1.80
N LEU A 218 6.79 -12.23 -0.53
CA LEU A 218 7.14 -11.29 0.54
C LEU A 218 8.52 -10.68 0.34
N GLY A 219 9.50 -11.49 -0.08
CA GLY A 219 10.86 -11.00 -0.36
C GLY A 219 10.90 -9.91 -1.42
N ILE A 220 10.16 -10.07 -2.52
CA ILE A 220 10.07 -9.07 -3.59
C ILE A 220 9.39 -7.78 -3.09
N LEU A 221 8.34 -7.88 -2.28
CA LEU A 221 7.66 -6.71 -1.69
C LEU A 221 8.58 -5.94 -0.72
N ILE A 222 9.35 -6.65 0.10
CA ILE A 222 10.31 -6.01 1.02
C ILE A 222 11.44 -5.35 0.24
N LEU A 223 11.97 -6.03 -0.78
CA LEU A 223 12.97 -5.46 -1.69
C LEU A 223 12.45 -4.18 -2.36
N LEU A 224 11.19 -4.18 -2.79
CA LEU A 224 10.54 -3.00 -3.36
C LEU A 224 10.53 -1.82 -2.38
N SER A 225 10.12 -2.05 -1.14
CA SER A 225 10.09 -1.00 -0.12
C SER A 225 11.48 -0.48 0.20
N ILE A 226 12.49 -1.34 0.33
CA ILE A 226 13.89 -0.95 0.59
C ILE A 226 14.43 -0.08 -0.55
N LEU A 227 14.23 -0.49 -1.82
CA LEU A 227 14.67 0.29 -2.98
C LEU A 227 13.99 1.66 -3.03
N ARG A 228 12.70 1.73 -2.67
CA ARG A 228 11.95 2.98 -2.60
C ARG A 228 12.47 3.90 -1.49
N PHE A 229 12.74 3.37 -0.29
CA PHE A 229 13.37 4.13 0.79
C PHE A 229 14.76 4.63 0.41
N SER A 230 15.59 3.81 -0.25
CA SER A 230 16.91 4.23 -0.74
C SER A 230 16.82 5.39 -1.74
N SER A 231 15.79 5.36 -2.59
CA SER A 231 15.61 6.37 -3.65
C SER A 231 15.15 7.74 -3.13
N ILE A 232 14.73 7.85 -1.86
CA ILE A 232 14.13 9.08 -1.32
C ILE A 232 15.03 10.29 -1.49
N LYS A 233 16.33 10.14 -1.23
CA LYS A 233 17.29 11.25 -1.28
C LYS A 233 17.38 11.81 -2.70
N SER A 234 17.46 10.93 -3.70
CA SER A 234 17.48 11.31 -5.12
C SER A 234 16.18 11.99 -5.54
N TYR A 235 15.03 11.47 -5.09
CA TYR A 235 13.73 12.09 -5.39
C TYR A 235 13.55 13.46 -4.75
N LEU A 236 14.04 13.63 -3.52
CA LEU A 236 13.95 14.91 -2.81
C LEU A 236 14.91 15.94 -3.41
N GLN A 237 16.10 15.53 -3.81
CA GLN A 237 17.04 16.40 -4.52
C GLN A 237 16.45 16.85 -5.87
N ALA A 238 15.88 15.94 -6.66
CA ALA A 238 15.21 16.30 -7.91
C ALA A 238 14.03 17.28 -7.71
N HIS A 239 13.38 17.23 -6.54
CA HIS A 239 12.38 18.22 -6.16
C HIS A 239 13.02 19.60 -5.92
N LEU A 240 14.11 19.66 -5.14
CA LEU A 240 14.85 20.89 -4.88
C LEU A 240 15.42 21.51 -6.15
N ASP A 241 15.91 20.70 -7.09
CA ASP A 241 16.42 21.16 -8.39
C ASP A 241 15.32 21.86 -9.21
N THR A 242 14.04 21.61 -8.93
CA THR A 242 12.93 22.37 -9.53
C THR A 242 12.97 23.86 -9.16
N ALA A 243 13.53 24.23 -8.02
CA ALA A 243 13.74 25.63 -7.67
C ALA A 243 14.82 26.26 -8.56
N LEU A 244 15.89 25.51 -8.87
CA LEU A 244 16.96 25.94 -9.77
C LEU A 244 16.43 26.14 -11.19
N ASP A 245 15.68 25.17 -11.73
CA ASP A 245 15.06 25.29 -13.06
C ASP A 245 14.16 26.53 -13.17
N LYS A 246 13.37 26.80 -12.12
CA LYS A 246 12.52 27.98 -12.08
C LYS A 246 13.36 29.26 -12.07
N ALA A 247 14.45 29.29 -11.31
CA ALA A 247 15.34 30.44 -11.26
C ALA A 247 16.00 30.70 -12.62
N GLU A 248 16.46 29.66 -13.32
CA GLU A 248 17.03 29.78 -14.67
C GLU A 248 16.00 30.24 -15.70
N ASN A 249 14.78 29.71 -15.64
CA ASN A 249 13.70 30.13 -16.54
C ASN A 249 13.35 31.60 -16.33
N PHE A 250 13.32 32.07 -15.07
CA PHE A 250 13.12 33.49 -14.77
C PHE A 250 14.29 34.38 -15.24
N GLN A 251 15.52 33.86 -15.33
CA GLN A 251 16.64 34.60 -15.93
C GLN A 251 16.54 34.68 -17.46
N LYS A 252 15.96 33.65 -18.11
CA LYS A 252 15.78 33.59 -19.56
C LYS A 252 14.56 34.39 -20.05
N GLU A 253 13.53 34.53 -19.24
CA GLU A 253 12.37 35.38 -19.53
C GLU A 253 12.71 36.86 -19.25
N VAL A 254 12.90 37.65 -20.31
CA VAL A 254 13.31 39.08 -20.29
C VAL A 254 12.24 40.04 -19.71
N GLN A 255 11.23 39.53 -19.01
CA GLN A 255 10.20 40.38 -18.42
C GLN A 255 10.65 41.01 -17.10
N GLN A 256 10.16 42.22 -16.80
CA GLN A 256 10.34 42.91 -15.52
C GLN A 256 9.60 42.17 -14.39
N ILE A 257 10.15 41.03 -13.96
CA ILE A 257 9.61 40.29 -12.83
C ILE A 257 10.10 40.98 -11.56
N THR A 258 9.17 41.28 -10.64
CA THR A 258 9.54 41.86 -9.36
C THR A 258 10.33 40.84 -8.55
N ASN A 259 11.42 41.28 -7.90
CA ASN A 259 12.25 40.45 -7.00
C ASN A 259 11.42 39.68 -5.94
N LEU A 260 10.22 40.18 -5.63
CA LEU A 260 9.27 39.59 -4.71
C LEU A 260 8.61 38.32 -5.27
N GLU A 261 8.23 38.29 -6.55
CA GLU A 261 7.65 37.10 -7.20
C GLU A 261 8.68 35.98 -7.34
N PHE A 262 9.92 36.34 -7.71
CA PHE A 262 11.05 35.41 -7.75
C PHE A 262 11.30 34.75 -6.39
N ARG A 263 11.41 35.56 -5.32
CA ARG A 263 11.61 35.07 -3.95
C ARG A 263 10.44 34.20 -3.48
N LYS A 264 9.19 34.59 -3.79
CA LYS A 264 8.00 33.79 -3.46
C LYS A 264 8.01 32.43 -4.17
N ALA A 265 8.34 32.39 -5.46
CA ALA A 265 8.36 31.15 -6.24
C ALA A 265 9.41 30.15 -5.74
N ILE A 266 10.59 30.65 -5.36
CA ILE A 266 11.67 29.83 -4.79
C ILE A 266 11.32 29.37 -3.37
N ASN A 267 10.91 30.30 -2.50
CA ASN A 267 10.53 29.97 -1.12
C ASN A 267 9.39 28.95 -1.09
N HIS A 268 8.42 29.03 -2.01
CA HIS A 268 7.35 28.05 -2.11
C HIS A 268 7.89 26.63 -2.33
N VAL A 269 8.92 26.42 -3.16
CA VAL A 269 9.51 25.08 -3.37
C VAL A 269 10.09 24.52 -2.07
N PHE A 270 10.80 25.35 -1.31
CA PHE A 270 11.39 24.92 -0.03
C PHE A 270 10.36 24.65 1.06
N HIS A 271 9.32 25.48 1.21
CA HIS A 271 8.24 25.23 2.18
C HIS A 271 7.47 23.94 1.87
N TYR A 272 7.42 23.60 0.59
CA TYR A 272 6.70 22.45 0.08
C TYR A 272 7.49 21.13 0.15
N LEU A 273 8.76 21.19 0.55
CA LEU A 273 9.67 20.05 0.62
C LEU A 273 9.16 18.93 1.53
N CYS A 274 8.68 19.26 2.73
CA CYS A 274 8.13 18.27 3.66
C CYS A 274 6.90 17.56 3.08
N ILE A 275 6.03 18.29 2.38
CA ILE A 275 4.87 17.70 1.72
C ILE A 275 5.31 16.74 0.61
N ALA A 276 6.31 17.14 -0.19
CA ALA A 276 6.88 16.27 -1.21
C ALA A 276 7.52 15.00 -0.60
N ALA A 277 8.21 15.12 0.52
CA ALA A 277 8.78 13.99 1.25
C ALA A 277 7.68 13.05 1.80
N THR A 278 6.64 13.58 2.44
CA THR A 278 5.49 12.80 2.93
C THR A 278 4.81 12.02 1.81
N GLN A 279 4.60 12.64 0.65
CA GLN A 279 3.98 11.97 -0.50
C GLN A 279 4.85 10.85 -1.08
N HIS A 280 6.17 10.90 -0.89
CA HIS A 280 7.04 9.81 -1.31
C HIS A 280 7.08 8.68 -0.27
N ILE A 281 7.19 9.04 1.02
CA ILE A 281 7.34 8.06 2.11
C ILE A 281 6.03 7.33 2.43
N ALA A 282 4.91 8.04 2.53
CA ALA A 282 3.67 7.45 3.03
C ALA A 282 3.16 6.26 2.19
N PRO A 283 3.16 6.29 0.84
CA PRO A 283 2.80 5.12 0.04
C PRO A 283 3.73 3.92 0.28
N VAL A 284 5.02 4.16 0.50
CA VAL A 284 6.02 3.12 0.77
C VAL A 284 5.80 2.49 2.14
N ILE A 285 5.49 3.30 3.17
CA ILE A 285 5.09 2.83 4.49
C ILE A 285 3.86 1.94 4.39
N ILE A 286 2.81 2.37 3.68
CA ILE A 286 1.57 1.59 3.54
C ILE A 286 1.85 0.23 2.87
N ILE A 287 2.62 0.20 1.79
CA ILE A 287 2.96 -1.07 1.09
C ILE A 287 3.79 -1.98 2.02
N PHE A 288 4.74 -1.42 2.77
CA PHE A 288 5.56 -2.18 3.70
C PHE A 288 4.74 -2.74 4.87
N ASP A 289 3.90 -1.92 5.50
CA ASP A 289 3.02 -2.34 6.60
C ASP A 289 2.02 -3.41 6.13
N LEU A 290 1.42 -3.25 4.94
CA LEU A 290 0.55 -4.27 4.33
C LEU A 290 1.30 -5.58 4.06
N THR A 291 2.59 -5.52 3.70
CA THR A 291 3.43 -6.71 3.50
C THR A 291 3.68 -7.44 4.83
N LEU A 292 4.00 -6.71 5.90
CA LEU A 292 4.18 -7.30 7.23
C LEU A 292 2.87 -7.83 7.81
N LEU A 293 1.75 -7.15 7.57
CA LEU A 293 0.41 -7.62 7.92
C LEU A 293 0.03 -8.88 7.14
N LEU A 294 0.35 -8.94 5.84
CA LEU A 294 0.17 -10.14 5.03
C LEU A 294 0.98 -11.30 5.61
N LYS A 295 2.21 -11.06 6.08
CA LYS A 295 3.00 -12.08 6.79
C LYS A 295 2.31 -12.54 8.07
N ALA A 296 2.03 -11.61 8.98
CA ALA A 296 1.53 -11.90 10.32
C ALA A 296 0.15 -12.58 10.30
N LEU A 297 -0.75 -12.12 9.41
CA LEU A 297 -2.14 -12.57 9.36
C LEU A 297 -2.35 -13.68 8.32
N GLY A 298 -1.58 -13.66 7.23
CA GLY A 298 -1.73 -14.59 6.12
C GLY A 298 -1.07 -15.95 6.31
N GLY A 299 -0.32 -16.15 7.40
CA GLY A 299 0.37 -17.43 7.67
C GLY A 299 1.57 -17.69 6.76
N TYR A 300 2.19 -16.63 6.26
CA TYR A 300 3.45 -16.74 5.55
C TYR A 300 4.58 -16.78 6.57
N SER A 301 5.61 -17.58 6.32
CA SER A 301 6.81 -17.65 7.17
C SER A 301 8.04 -17.12 6.45
N TRP A 302 9.03 -16.67 7.23
CA TRP A 302 10.32 -16.19 6.71
C TRP A 302 11.20 -17.31 6.17
N MET A 303 11.05 -18.52 6.72
CA MET A 303 11.72 -19.72 6.24
C MET A 303 10.69 -20.71 5.72
N ALA A 304 11.07 -21.49 4.70
CA ALA A 304 10.19 -22.48 4.09
C ALA A 304 9.82 -23.66 5.02
N ASP A 305 10.40 -23.72 6.22
CA ASP A 305 10.30 -24.85 7.13
C ASP A 305 8.86 -25.07 7.65
N GLU A 306 8.33 -26.28 7.50
CA GLU A 306 6.90 -26.57 7.68
C GLU A 306 6.47 -26.69 9.14
N THR A 307 7.39 -27.04 10.04
CA THR A 307 7.13 -27.24 11.48
C THR A 307 6.80 -25.93 12.21
N PHE A 308 7.38 -24.81 11.79
CA PHE A 308 7.07 -23.50 12.37
C PHE A 308 5.73 -22.93 11.87
N LYS A 309 5.31 -23.31 10.65
CA LYS A 309 4.06 -22.82 10.04
C LYS A 309 2.81 -23.24 10.80
N ILE A 310 2.71 -24.48 11.27
CA ILE A 310 1.48 -24.99 11.91
C ILE A 310 1.21 -24.24 13.22
N ILE A 311 2.26 -23.95 13.99
CA ILE A 311 2.18 -23.21 15.25
C ILE A 311 1.97 -21.72 15.01
N GLU A 312 2.65 -21.12 14.01
CA GLU A 312 2.41 -19.74 13.59
C GLU A 312 0.97 -19.51 13.09
N VAL A 313 0.32 -20.55 12.59
CA VAL A 313 -0.90 -20.40 11.81
C VAL A 313 -2.16 -20.27 12.67
N GLU A 314 -2.31 -21.08 13.70
CA GLU A 314 -3.54 -21.12 14.52
C GLU A 314 -3.67 -19.93 15.48
N SER A 315 -2.56 -19.36 15.94
CA SER A 315 -2.61 -18.37 17.01
C SER A 315 -2.61 -16.92 16.56
N SER A 316 -1.98 -16.56 15.44
CA SER A 316 -1.97 -15.17 14.97
C SER A 316 -3.38 -14.69 14.59
N SER A 317 -4.20 -15.58 14.03
CA SER A 317 -5.61 -15.33 13.75
C SER A 317 -6.45 -15.18 15.02
N SER A 318 -6.31 -16.08 15.99
CA SER A 318 -7.15 -16.02 17.21
C SER A 318 -6.86 -14.78 18.07
N VAL A 319 -5.63 -14.28 18.01
CA VAL A 319 -5.18 -13.07 18.72
C VAL A 319 -5.77 -11.78 18.14
N PHE A 320 -5.76 -11.60 16.81
CA PHE A 320 -6.36 -10.41 16.18
C PHE A 320 -7.85 -10.30 16.53
N PHE A 321 -8.58 -11.42 16.50
CA PHE A 321 -9.99 -11.45 16.86
C PHE A 321 -10.25 -11.16 18.33
N ARG A 322 -9.42 -11.69 19.24
CA ARG A 322 -9.50 -11.32 20.67
C ARG A 322 -9.29 -9.82 20.90
N LEU A 323 -8.40 -9.20 20.14
CA LEU A 323 -8.12 -7.77 20.24
C LEU A 323 -9.25 -6.92 19.66
N LEU A 324 -9.79 -7.31 18.51
CA LEU A 324 -10.95 -6.67 17.88
C LEU A 324 -12.18 -6.76 18.79
N GLU A 325 -12.44 -7.93 19.39
CA GLU A 325 -13.51 -8.13 20.37
C GLU A 325 -13.32 -7.22 21.60
N LYS A 326 -12.10 -7.13 22.13
CA LYS A 326 -11.81 -6.25 23.28
C LYS A 326 -11.96 -4.76 22.94
N PHE A 327 -11.54 -4.33 21.74
CA PHE A 327 -11.67 -2.94 21.29
C PHE A 327 -13.14 -2.56 21.08
N LEU A 328 -13.91 -3.39 20.38
CA LEU A 328 -15.34 -3.16 20.15
C LEU A 328 -16.14 -3.18 21.46
N ASN A 329 -15.79 -4.06 22.39
CA ASN A 329 -16.42 -4.09 23.72
C ASN A 329 -16.01 -2.91 24.61
N SER A 330 -14.88 -2.25 24.33
CA SER A 330 -14.40 -1.08 25.07
C SER A 330 -14.99 0.25 24.61
N SER A 331 -15.54 0.32 23.39
CA SER A 331 -16.28 1.49 22.94
C SER A 331 -17.69 1.50 23.53
N GLU A 332 -17.93 2.32 24.55
CA GLU A 332 -19.25 2.55 25.19
C GLU A 332 -20.36 3.04 24.23
N LEU A 333 -20.05 3.26 22.94
CA LEU A 333 -20.97 3.82 21.94
C LEU A 333 -22.09 2.86 21.49
N LEU A 334 -22.15 1.63 22.00
CA LEU A 334 -23.10 0.58 21.59
C LEU A 334 -23.87 -0.06 22.76
N GLN A 335 -23.89 0.57 23.94
CA GLN A 335 -24.74 0.11 25.06
C GLN A 335 -26.24 0.46 24.88
N GLY A 336 -26.61 1.16 23.80
CA GLY A 336 -28.01 1.44 23.45
C GLY A 336 -28.67 0.31 22.67
N SER A 337 -29.37 -0.58 23.36
CA SER A 337 -30.58 -1.32 22.93
C SER A 337 -30.62 -2.06 21.58
N HIS A 338 -29.48 -2.35 20.94
CA HIS A 338 -29.37 -3.39 19.90
C HIS A 338 -28.16 -4.26 20.21
N THR A 339 -28.34 -5.25 21.06
CA THR A 339 -27.36 -6.30 21.31
C THR A 339 -27.27 -7.22 20.08
N ILE A 340 -26.67 -6.72 19.00
CA ILE A 340 -26.04 -7.59 18.01
C ILE A 340 -24.85 -8.19 18.76
N ALA A 341 -25.05 -9.38 19.32
CA ALA A 341 -24.00 -10.11 20.01
C ALA A 341 -22.83 -10.28 19.03
N PHE A 342 -21.74 -9.54 19.24
CA PHE A 342 -20.52 -9.61 18.41
C PHE A 342 -19.64 -10.84 18.72
N ARG A 343 -20.12 -11.74 19.60
CA ARG A 343 -19.48 -13.05 19.89
C ARG A 343 -19.22 -13.96 18.66
N PRO A 344 -19.89 -13.85 17.49
CA PRO A 344 -19.51 -14.58 16.29
C PRO A 344 -18.48 -13.86 15.41
N LEU A 345 -17.92 -12.69 15.77
CA LEU A 345 -17.01 -12.00 14.83
C LEU A 345 -15.71 -12.78 14.57
N HIS A 346 -15.24 -13.56 15.55
CA HIS A 346 -14.12 -14.50 15.40
C HIS A 346 -14.46 -15.66 14.45
N THR A 347 -15.74 -16.05 14.31
CA THR A 347 -16.15 -17.06 13.32
C THR A 347 -16.44 -16.45 11.94
N ILE A 348 -16.75 -15.15 11.89
CA ILE A 348 -17.02 -14.40 10.66
C ILE A 348 -15.74 -14.10 9.89
N PHE A 349 -14.67 -13.69 10.59
CA PHE A 349 -13.37 -13.46 9.99
C PHE A 349 -12.47 -14.65 10.32
N SER A 350 -12.32 -15.59 9.40
CA SER A 350 -11.31 -16.65 9.52
C SER A 350 -9.95 -16.12 9.05
N LYS A 351 -8.87 -16.82 9.42
CA LYS A 351 -7.52 -16.54 8.94
C LYS A 351 -7.45 -16.39 7.42
N ASP A 352 -8.06 -17.34 6.72
CA ASP A 352 -8.04 -17.38 5.25
C ASP A 352 -8.75 -16.16 4.65
N ILE A 353 -9.76 -15.63 5.35
CA ILE A 353 -10.48 -14.43 4.92
C ILE A 353 -9.54 -13.22 4.99
N LEU A 354 -8.82 -13.09 6.10
CA LEU A 354 -7.87 -11.99 6.31
C LEU A 354 -6.67 -12.11 5.37
N ARG A 355 -6.20 -13.33 5.11
CA ARG A 355 -5.19 -13.62 4.08
C ARG A 355 -5.65 -13.12 2.71
N GLY A 356 -6.86 -13.47 2.30
CA GLY A 356 -7.41 -13.07 1.01
C GLY A 356 -7.53 -11.55 0.86
N ILE A 357 -8.10 -10.90 1.88
CA ILE A 357 -8.27 -9.44 1.92
C ILE A 357 -6.92 -8.72 1.90
N MET A 358 -5.96 -9.13 2.74
CA MET A 358 -4.63 -8.49 2.79
C MET A 358 -3.83 -8.73 1.52
N SER A 359 -3.92 -9.93 0.94
CA SER A 359 -3.29 -10.27 -0.34
C SER A 359 -3.80 -9.36 -1.46
N PHE A 360 -5.12 -9.18 -1.53
CA PHE A 360 -5.75 -8.29 -2.48
C PHE A 360 -5.35 -6.83 -2.28
N PHE A 361 -5.41 -6.28 -1.05
CA PHE A 361 -5.04 -4.88 -0.82
C PHE A 361 -3.55 -4.60 -1.06
N THR A 362 -2.67 -5.55 -0.73
CA THR A 362 -1.24 -5.43 -1.02
C THR A 362 -0.99 -5.38 -2.53
N TRP A 363 -1.62 -6.29 -3.28
CA TRP A 363 -1.53 -6.30 -4.74
C TRP A 363 -2.14 -5.04 -5.36
N TRP A 364 -3.32 -4.62 -4.90
CA TRP A 364 -4.05 -3.46 -5.40
C TRP A 364 -3.29 -2.15 -5.18
N THR A 365 -2.75 -1.94 -3.97
CA THR A 365 -1.96 -0.73 -3.67
C THR A 365 -0.71 -0.63 -4.53
N CYS A 366 0.02 -1.73 -4.71
CA CYS A 366 1.15 -1.79 -5.64
C CYS A 366 0.72 -1.52 -7.09
N GLY A 367 -0.39 -2.13 -7.51
CA GLY A 367 -0.99 -1.97 -8.83
C GLY A 367 -1.35 -0.53 -9.15
N VAL A 368 -2.13 0.10 -8.29
CA VAL A 368 -2.57 1.49 -8.50
C VAL A 368 -1.39 2.45 -8.43
N TYR A 369 -0.45 2.26 -7.50
CA TYR A 369 0.75 3.09 -7.42
C TYR A 369 1.57 3.03 -8.71
N PHE A 370 1.74 1.84 -9.28
CA PHE A 370 2.43 1.64 -10.55
C PHE A 370 1.67 2.26 -11.73
N ILE A 371 0.40 1.90 -11.93
CA ILE A 371 -0.43 2.37 -13.05
C ILE A 371 -0.52 3.90 -13.06
N SER A 372 -0.75 4.51 -11.90
CA SER A 372 -0.79 5.97 -11.75
C SER A 372 0.54 6.63 -12.11
N THR A 373 1.65 6.02 -11.70
CA THR A 373 3.00 6.55 -11.97
C THR A 373 3.32 6.45 -13.46
N VAL A 374 3.03 5.31 -14.10
CA VAL A 374 3.23 5.13 -15.54
C VAL A 374 2.37 6.11 -16.33
N PHE A 375 1.09 6.27 -15.96
CA PHE A 375 0.21 7.26 -16.57
C PHE A 375 0.81 8.68 -16.47
N GLY A 376 1.32 9.06 -15.29
CA GLY A 376 1.97 10.35 -15.09
C GLY A 376 3.19 10.56 -16.00
N ILE A 377 4.02 9.52 -16.18
CA ILE A 377 5.21 9.58 -17.05
C ILE A 377 4.78 9.77 -18.52
N VAL A 378 3.81 8.99 -18.98
CA VAL A 378 3.27 9.09 -20.34
C VAL A 378 2.69 10.48 -20.59
N TYR A 379 1.90 11.00 -19.67
CA TYR A 379 1.31 12.34 -19.75
C TYR A 379 2.39 13.44 -19.88
N ILE A 380 3.44 13.38 -19.07
CA ILE A 380 4.55 14.35 -19.11
C ILE A 380 5.30 14.28 -20.44
N ASN A 381 5.57 13.07 -20.93
CA ASN A 381 6.26 12.88 -22.21
C ASN A 381 5.43 13.38 -23.41
N LEU A 382 4.11 13.14 -23.40
CA LEU A 382 3.22 13.66 -24.44
C LEU A 382 3.18 15.20 -24.44
N LYS A 383 3.08 15.81 -23.24
CA LYS A 383 3.13 17.27 -23.10
C LYS A 383 4.45 17.87 -23.58
N SER A 384 5.55 17.15 -23.40
CA SER A 384 6.88 17.58 -23.87
C SER A 384 7.06 17.48 -25.38
N ARG A 385 6.28 16.65 -26.09
CA ARG A 385 6.33 16.50 -27.56
C ARG A 385 5.38 17.43 -28.31
N GLY A 386 4.36 17.94 -27.63
CA GLY A 386 3.40 18.90 -28.20
C GLY A 386 3.83 20.36 -28.09
N LYS A 387 4.97 20.64 -27.46
CA LYS A 387 5.73 21.89 -27.55
C LYS A 387 6.91 21.65 -28.48
#